data_AF-A0A6G1JMW3-F1
#
_entry.id   AF-A0A6G1JMW3-F1
#
_cell.length_a   1.000
_cell.length_b   1.000
_cell.length_c   1.000
_cell.angle_alpha   90.00
_cell.angle_beta   90.00
_cell.angle_gamma   90.00
#
_symmetry.space_group_name_H-M   'P 1'
#
loop_
_entity.id
_entity.type
_entity.pdbx_description
1 polymer ?
#
loop_
_entity_poly.entity_id
_entity_poly.type
_entity_poly.pdbx_seq_one_letter_code
_entity_poly.pdbx_strand_id
1 'polypeptide(L)'
;MGATTEPAKGEVAAVETGPQTSLEKGMHPHDFIEHVLTRMADVEKEMNSLREYWAAHDKNDEPFFNWSPYARYAKLHQAAGSLDWAVGELDLISATVTLPPDLTKKYLYKARGLSLSTSKATIFAIQVMSKKTGEYVQGPEGSSLPSPASDISNHIVASEIGKLLEHSTEATEGVWAAVDLLQQLHNVDIEVAQDQVDVKLTKTKPNVESSEKALGKTRKQKDYLTLVCILLCLFLTTMQELRHPTIFVSRRASNNCANVYSLFGDSYKLIASIQQAQDEKLDALNKQSQDTELRVDNLWEALGPPNANGTYYGAKAEHVDTSSEDIDKKLQVLKEGLERQVKRVEANAAGFKKAMQLADIRLSSRLDKVERKAR
;
A
#
# COMPACT_ATOMS: atom_id res chain seq x y z
N MET A 1 8.66 49.24 -43.04
CA MET A 1 9.15 48.96 -41.68
C MET A 1 9.12 47.45 -41.49
N GLY A 2 10.23 46.78 -41.78
CA GLY A 2 10.36 45.31 -41.65
C GLY A 2 11.13 44.99 -40.38
N ALA A 3 10.48 44.32 -39.44
CA ALA A 3 11.12 43.87 -38.21
C ALA A 3 11.78 42.50 -38.47
N THR A 4 13.10 42.52 -38.56
CA THR A 4 13.98 41.34 -38.56
C THR A 4 13.97 40.70 -37.17
N THR A 5 13.44 39.50 -37.07
CA THR A 5 13.53 38.62 -35.90
C THR A 5 14.91 37.96 -35.84
N GLU A 6 15.67 38.24 -34.78
CA GLU A 6 16.90 37.55 -34.41
C GLU A 6 16.61 36.10 -33.96
N PRO A 7 17.42 35.11 -34.39
CA PRO A 7 17.33 33.76 -33.86
C PRO A 7 18.04 33.69 -32.50
N ALA A 8 17.31 33.20 -31.50
CA ALA A 8 17.83 32.93 -30.17
C ALA A 8 19.03 31.98 -30.21
N LYS A 9 20.15 32.42 -29.64
CA LYS A 9 21.34 31.59 -29.38
C LYS A 9 20.93 30.40 -28.51
N GLY A 10 21.08 29.20 -29.06
CA GLY A 10 20.95 27.95 -28.33
C GLY A 10 21.95 27.89 -27.18
N GLU A 11 21.41 27.98 -25.96
CA GLU A 11 22.09 27.62 -24.73
C GLU A 11 22.33 26.10 -24.77
N VAL A 12 23.58 25.72 -24.99
CA VAL A 12 24.02 24.32 -24.99
C VAL A 12 23.86 23.84 -23.56
N ALA A 13 22.75 23.13 -23.29
CA ALA A 13 22.50 22.46 -22.02
C ALA A 13 23.75 21.65 -21.66
N ALA A 14 24.39 22.04 -20.56
CA ALA A 14 25.54 21.34 -20.03
C ALA A 14 25.15 19.87 -19.89
N VAL A 15 25.88 19.01 -20.60
CA VAL A 15 25.78 17.56 -20.46
C VAL A 15 26.00 17.27 -18.97
N GLU A 16 24.94 16.87 -18.28
CA GLU A 16 25.01 16.37 -16.91
C GLU A 16 25.95 15.17 -16.94
N THR A 17 27.22 15.44 -16.61
CA THR A 17 28.20 14.42 -16.33
C THR A 17 27.66 13.66 -15.13
N GLY A 18 27.26 12.40 -15.36
CA GLY A 18 26.67 11.56 -14.33
C GLY A 18 27.52 11.58 -13.05
N PRO A 19 26.89 11.46 -11.87
CA PRO A 19 27.56 11.61 -10.59
C PRO A 19 28.78 10.67 -10.55
N GLN A 20 29.99 11.25 -10.50
CA GLN A 20 31.21 10.50 -10.26
C GLN A 20 31.04 9.69 -8.99
N THR A 21 31.15 8.37 -9.10
CA THR A 21 30.88 7.44 -8.00
C THR A 21 31.86 7.67 -6.86
N SER A 22 31.33 7.78 -5.63
CA SER A 22 32.08 8.11 -4.41
C SER A 22 33.21 7.12 -4.10
N LEU A 23 33.14 5.93 -4.72
CA LEU A 23 34.12 4.85 -4.67
C LEU A 23 35.55 5.25 -5.08
N GLU A 24 35.73 6.24 -5.96
CA GLU A 24 37.08 6.64 -6.40
C GLU A 24 37.86 7.43 -5.34
N LYS A 25 37.17 7.99 -4.33
CA LYS A 25 37.80 8.90 -3.35
C LYS A 25 38.34 8.25 -2.08
N GLY A 26 38.31 6.93 -1.96
CA GLY A 26 38.83 6.23 -0.78
C GLY A 26 38.11 6.63 0.52
N MET A 27 36.78 6.82 0.45
CA MET A 27 35.96 7.09 1.63
C MET A 27 36.09 5.97 2.66
N HIS A 28 36.14 6.34 3.94
CA HIS A 28 36.19 5.35 5.01
C HIS A 28 34.81 4.68 5.13
N PRO A 29 34.71 3.38 5.46
CA PRO A 29 33.42 2.69 5.54
C PRO A 29 32.40 3.33 6.49
N HIS A 30 32.91 3.97 7.53
CA HIS A 30 32.14 4.80 8.46
C HIS A 30 31.35 5.91 7.74
N ASP A 31 32.00 6.57 6.77
CA ASP A 31 31.44 7.72 6.08
C ASP A 31 30.28 7.31 5.17
N PHE A 32 30.31 6.11 4.59
CA PHE A 32 29.20 5.55 3.83
C PHE A 32 27.97 5.28 4.70
N ILE A 33 28.16 4.74 5.92
CA ILE A 33 27.05 4.52 6.84
C ILE A 33 26.48 5.84 7.34
N GLU A 34 27.32 6.81 7.66
CA GLU A 34 26.85 8.15 8.02
C GLU A 34 26.11 8.83 6.85
N HIS A 35 26.56 8.59 5.62
CA HIS A 35 25.87 9.05 4.41
C HIS A 35 24.46 8.46 4.33
N VAL A 36 24.31 7.13 4.44
CA VAL A 36 23.00 6.45 4.45
C VAL A 36 22.11 6.99 5.57
N LEU A 37 22.64 7.13 6.79
CA LEU A 37 21.86 7.66 7.92
C LEU A 37 21.42 9.12 7.73
N THR A 38 22.24 9.91 7.04
CA THR A 38 21.87 11.29 6.67
C THR A 38 20.72 11.28 5.67
N ARG A 39 20.76 10.41 4.67
CA ARG A 39 19.65 10.25 3.70
C ARG A 39 18.37 9.70 4.33
N MET A 40 18.48 8.78 5.28
CA MET A 40 17.32 8.33 6.06
C MET A 40 16.69 9.48 6.86
N ALA A 41 17.50 10.39 7.41
CA ALA A 41 17.01 11.57 8.13
C ALA A 41 16.35 12.59 7.19
N ASP A 42 16.86 12.75 5.96
CA ASP A 42 16.23 13.57 4.92
C ASP A 42 14.83 13.03 4.58
N VAL A 43 14.68 11.70 4.39
CA VAL A 43 13.39 11.05 4.16
C VAL A 43 12.44 11.24 5.36
N GLU A 44 12.92 11.01 6.58
CA GLU A 44 12.14 11.23 7.81
C GLU A 44 11.60 12.67 7.89
N LYS A 45 12.43 13.65 7.57
CA LYS A 45 12.06 15.08 7.60
C LYS A 45 10.95 15.40 6.60
N GLU A 46 11.03 14.88 5.37
CA GLU A 46 10.00 15.10 4.35
C GLU A 46 8.70 14.35 4.70
N MET A 47 8.78 13.15 5.28
CA MET A 47 7.62 12.41 5.80
C MET A 47 6.95 13.11 6.99
N ASN A 48 7.72 13.72 7.89
CA ASN A 48 7.16 14.53 8.97
C ASN A 48 6.52 15.82 8.43
N SER A 49 7.09 16.43 7.38
CA SER A 49 6.45 17.57 6.70
C SER A 49 5.10 17.18 6.08
N LEU A 50 5.00 15.99 5.49
CA LEU A 50 3.75 15.43 4.98
C LEU A 50 2.73 15.23 6.11
N ARG A 51 3.17 14.63 7.22
CA ARG A 51 2.34 14.44 8.42
C ARG A 51 1.80 15.76 8.97
N GLU A 52 2.64 16.78 9.06
CA GLU A 52 2.24 18.12 9.54
C GLU A 52 1.18 18.76 8.62
N TYR A 53 1.35 18.63 7.31
CA TYR A 53 0.37 19.09 6.32
C TYR A 53 -1.00 18.41 6.54
N TRP A 54 -1.05 17.09 6.64
CA TRP A 54 -2.30 16.36 6.86
C TRP A 54 -2.93 16.68 8.23
N ALA A 55 -2.11 16.85 9.26
CA ALA A 55 -2.58 17.21 10.59
C ALA A 55 -3.22 18.61 10.63
N ALA A 56 -2.69 19.56 9.84
CA ALA A 56 -3.26 20.89 9.72
C ALA A 56 -4.66 20.86 9.09
N HIS A 57 -4.84 20.07 8.02
CA HIS A 57 -6.14 19.94 7.35
C HIS A 57 -7.17 19.14 8.17
N ASP A 58 -6.78 18.05 8.83
CA ASP A 58 -7.69 17.28 9.71
C ASP A 58 -8.18 18.14 10.90
N LYS A 59 -7.32 19.03 11.42
CA LYS A 59 -7.68 19.93 12.52
C LYS A 59 -8.75 20.97 12.13
N ASN A 60 -8.75 21.43 10.88
CA ASN A 60 -9.72 22.42 10.40
C ASN A 60 -11.06 21.79 9.99
N ASP A 61 -11.15 20.45 9.98
CA ASP A 61 -12.30 19.68 9.50
C ASP A 61 -12.78 20.10 8.09
N GLU A 62 -11.84 20.56 7.27
CA GLU A 62 -12.14 20.94 5.89
C GLU A 62 -12.51 19.69 5.09
N PRO A 63 -13.51 19.75 4.19
CA PRO A 63 -13.83 18.63 3.34
C PRO A 63 -12.68 18.39 2.34
N PHE A 64 -12.44 17.14 2.01
CA PHE A 64 -11.25 16.72 1.26
C PHE A 64 -11.05 17.47 -0.07
N PHE A 65 -12.14 17.72 -0.80
CA PHE A 65 -12.08 18.40 -2.10
C PHE A 65 -11.63 19.87 -2.04
N ASN A 66 -11.60 20.47 -0.84
CA ASN A 66 -11.08 21.82 -0.61
C ASN A 66 -9.59 21.83 -0.27
N TRP A 67 -8.97 20.67 -0.09
CA TRP A 67 -7.56 20.61 0.32
C TRP A 67 -6.67 20.94 -0.87
N SER A 68 -5.72 21.84 -0.66
CA SER A 68 -4.72 22.17 -1.68
C SER A 68 -3.77 20.99 -1.84
N PRO A 69 -3.44 20.51 -3.05
CA PRO A 69 -2.54 19.37 -3.24
C PRO A 69 -1.21 19.52 -2.50
N TYR A 70 -0.66 18.43 -1.96
CA TYR A 70 0.62 18.51 -1.25
C TYR A 70 1.79 18.81 -2.20
N ALA A 71 2.30 20.04 -2.17
CA ALA A 71 3.29 20.54 -3.13
C ALA A 71 4.69 19.92 -2.99
N ARG A 72 4.99 19.17 -1.91
CA ARG A 72 6.35 18.66 -1.61
C ARG A 72 6.55 17.18 -1.94
N TYR A 73 5.64 16.53 -2.66
CA TYR A 73 5.85 15.15 -3.12
C TYR A 73 7.16 14.98 -3.89
N ALA A 74 7.51 15.93 -4.77
CA ALA A 74 8.77 15.89 -5.51
C ALA A 74 10.02 15.88 -4.59
N LYS A 75 9.97 16.57 -3.45
CA LYS A 75 11.07 16.58 -2.47
C LYS A 75 11.17 15.25 -1.72
N LEU A 76 10.03 14.67 -1.36
CA LEU A 76 9.97 13.35 -0.74
C LEU A 76 10.51 12.28 -1.67
N HIS A 77 10.09 12.29 -2.95
CA HIS A 77 10.61 11.40 -3.98
C HIS A 77 12.11 11.57 -4.18
N GLN A 78 12.60 12.81 -4.30
CA GLN A 78 14.04 13.09 -4.41
C GLN A 78 14.83 12.57 -3.19
N ALA A 79 14.30 12.73 -1.98
CA ALA A 79 14.92 12.22 -0.76
C ALA A 79 14.96 10.68 -0.75
N ALA A 80 13.88 10.02 -1.16
CA ALA A 80 13.80 8.57 -1.27
C ALA A 80 14.79 8.03 -2.32
N GLY A 81 14.81 8.59 -3.53
CA GLY A 81 15.78 8.20 -4.57
C GLY A 81 17.24 8.45 -4.16
N SER A 82 17.51 9.52 -3.41
CA SER A 82 18.86 9.78 -2.85
C SER A 82 19.26 8.75 -1.79
N LEU A 83 18.29 8.26 -1.00
CA LEU A 83 18.52 7.19 -0.03
C LEU A 83 18.77 5.86 -0.75
N ASP A 84 17.96 5.51 -1.75
CA ASP A 84 18.14 4.27 -2.51
C ASP A 84 19.51 4.20 -3.18
N TRP A 85 19.98 5.32 -3.73
CA TRP A 85 21.32 5.43 -4.28
C TRP A 85 22.40 5.19 -3.21
N ALA A 86 22.29 5.83 -2.04
CA ALA A 86 23.23 5.64 -0.94
C ALA A 86 23.23 4.21 -0.38
N VAL A 87 22.07 3.56 -0.32
CA VAL A 87 21.92 2.15 0.06
C VAL A 87 22.63 1.26 -0.96
N GLY A 88 22.47 1.53 -2.26
CA GLY A 88 23.17 0.82 -3.33
C GLY A 88 24.69 0.95 -3.23
N GLU A 89 25.21 2.15 -2.93
CA GLU A 89 26.66 2.34 -2.70
C GLU A 89 27.16 1.53 -1.49
N LEU A 90 26.41 1.52 -0.38
CA LEU A 90 26.78 0.76 0.81
C LEU A 90 26.73 -0.76 0.56
N ASP A 91 25.74 -1.24 -0.20
CA ASP A 91 25.58 -2.66 -0.53
C ASP A 91 26.78 -3.20 -1.32
N LEU A 92 27.25 -2.43 -2.31
CA LEU A 92 28.44 -2.77 -3.11
C LEU A 92 29.70 -2.97 -2.28
N ILE A 93 29.88 -2.17 -1.22
CA ILE A 93 31.07 -2.26 -0.36
C ILE A 93 30.88 -3.19 0.85
N SER A 94 29.65 -3.58 1.15
CA SER A 94 29.26 -4.31 2.37
C SER A 94 30.09 -5.58 2.60
N ALA A 95 30.49 -6.28 1.53
CA ALA A 95 31.29 -7.50 1.59
C ALA A 95 32.75 -7.27 2.03
N THR A 96 33.28 -6.05 1.87
CA THR A 96 34.67 -5.70 2.20
C THR A 96 34.81 -4.90 3.49
N VAL A 97 33.69 -4.33 3.95
CA VAL A 97 33.64 -3.49 5.13
C VAL A 97 33.47 -4.35 6.37
N THR A 98 34.41 -4.22 7.30
CA THR A 98 34.26 -4.71 8.67
C THR A 98 34.22 -3.52 9.61
N LEU A 99 33.23 -3.49 10.50
CA LEU A 99 33.03 -2.40 11.45
C LEU A 99 33.13 -2.92 12.88
N PRO A 100 33.63 -2.10 13.82
CA PRO A 100 33.54 -2.45 15.23
C PRO A 100 32.07 -2.70 15.65
N PRO A 101 31.75 -3.82 16.33
CA PRO A 101 30.37 -4.16 16.69
C PRO A 101 29.62 -3.08 17.46
N ASP A 102 30.34 -2.31 18.31
CA ASP A 102 29.78 -1.21 19.09
C ASP A 102 29.30 -0.04 18.20
N LEU A 103 30.03 0.25 17.13
CA LEU A 103 29.65 1.28 16.16
C LEU A 103 28.46 0.81 15.33
N THR A 104 28.49 -0.43 14.82
CA THR A 104 27.38 -0.99 14.04
C THR A 104 26.08 -1.01 14.84
N LYS A 105 26.15 -1.37 16.12
CA LYS A 105 24.99 -1.32 17.04
C LYS A 105 24.45 0.11 17.22
N LYS A 106 25.32 1.11 17.35
CA LYS A 106 24.93 2.53 17.46
C LYS A 106 24.23 3.01 16.18
N TYR A 107 24.76 2.70 15.00
CA TYR A 107 24.13 3.07 13.73
C TYR A 107 22.80 2.39 13.51
N LEU A 108 22.71 1.08 13.78
CA LEU A 108 21.48 0.32 13.68
C LEU A 108 20.39 0.86 14.61
N TYR A 109 20.74 1.28 15.83
CA TYR A 109 19.79 1.93 16.74
C TYR A 109 19.25 3.24 16.16
N LYS A 110 20.13 4.09 15.60
CA LYS A 110 19.72 5.34 14.95
C LYS A 110 18.83 5.08 13.72
N ALA A 111 19.23 4.16 12.85
CA ALA A 111 18.46 3.76 11.66
C ALA A 111 17.05 3.28 12.02
N ARG A 112 16.91 2.45 13.07
CA ARG A 112 15.60 2.01 13.57
C ARG A 112 14.75 3.14 14.13
N GLY A 113 15.36 4.13 14.78
CA GLY A 113 14.67 5.34 15.24
C GLY A 113 14.05 6.09 14.06
N LEU A 114 14.85 6.32 13.02
CA LEU A 114 14.41 6.95 11.77
C LEU A 114 13.30 6.13 11.10
N SER A 115 13.45 4.81 10.99
CA SER A 115 12.46 3.96 10.32
C SER A 115 11.11 3.89 11.03
N LEU A 116 11.12 3.86 12.37
CA LEU A 116 9.90 3.94 13.16
C LEU A 116 9.21 5.31 13.00
N SER A 117 9.98 6.39 12.94
CA SER A 117 9.44 7.74 12.76
C SER A 117 8.79 7.91 11.38
N THR A 118 9.49 7.52 10.30
CA THR A 118 8.96 7.47 8.93
C THR A 118 7.68 6.63 8.85
N SER A 119 7.70 5.42 9.43
CA SER A 119 6.52 4.53 9.42
C SER A 119 5.32 5.13 10.17
N LYS A 120 5.56 5.82 11.31
CA LYS A 120 4.50 6.51 12.05
C LYS A 120 3.88 7.65 11.25
N ALA A 121 4.69 8.41 10.52
CA ALA A 121 4.21 9.47 9.64
C ALA A 121 3.34 8.91 8.51
N THR A 122 3.77 7.81 7.86
CA THR A 122 2.98 7.10 6.83
C THR A 122 1.64 6.63 7.37
N ILE A 123 1.63 5.92 8.50
CA ILE A 123 0.40 5.39 9.12
C ILE A 123 -0.57 6.53 9.44
N PHE A 124 -0.07 7.64 10.00
CA PHE A 124 -0.90 8.80 10.30
C PHE A 124 -1.55 9.38 9.03
N ALA A 125 -0.76 9.59 7.98
CA ALA A 125 -1.28 10.14 6.72
C ALA A 125 -2.37 9.22 6.11
N ILE A 126 -2.12 7.91 6.06
CA ILE A 126 -3.10 6.92 5.55
C ILE A 126 -4.37 6.91 6.41
N GLN A 127 -4.26 7.03 7.73
CA GLN A 127 -5.42 7.08 8.63
C GLN A 127 -6.29 8.31 8.38
N VAL A 128 -5.67 9.50 8.27
CA VAL A 128 -6.38 10.76 7.97
C VAL A 128 -7.07 10.65 6.61
N MET A 129 -6.37 10.17 5.60
CA MET A 129 -6.94 9.96 4.27
C MET A 129 -8.11 8.99 4.30
N SER A 130 -7.94 7.81 4.90
CA SER A 130 -8.98 6.78 4.94
C SER A 130 -10.23 7.27 5.66
N LYS A 131 -10.07 8.01 6.77
CA LYS A 131 -11.17 8.69 7.47
C LYS A 131 -11.89 9.66 6.55
N LYS A 132 -11.17 10.57 5.90
CA LYS A 132 -11.74 11.61 5.03
C LYS A 132 -12.38 11.06 3.76
N THR A 133 -11.80 10.03 3.16
CA THR A 133 -12.43 9.28 2.06
C THR A 133 -13.72 8.61 2.53
N GLY A 134 -13.74 8.04 3.74
CA GLY A 134 -14.95 7.45 4.33
C GLY A 134 -16.07 8.47 4.53
N GLU A 135 -15.74 9.63 5.11
CA GLU A 135 -16.67 10.77 5.26
C GLU A 135 -17.21 11.24 3.92
N TYR A 136 -16.35 11.30 2.91
CA TYR A 136 -16.72 11.71 1.56
C TYR A 136 -17.62 10.69 0.85
N VAL A 137 -17.32 9.39 0.94
CA VAL A 137 -18.14 8.31 0.33
C VAL A 137 -19.50 8.18 1.00
N GLN A 138 -19.58 8.37 2.32
CA GLN A 138 -20.85 8.37 3.06
C GLN A 138 -21.62 9.68 2.89
N GLY A 139 -20.96 10.73 2.39
CA GLY A 139 -21.44 12.10 2.33
C GLY A 139 -22.58 12.46 1.35
N PRO A 140 -22.89 11.74 0.23
CA PRO A 140 -23.74 12.35 -0.79
C PRO A 140 -24.96 11.53 -1.26
N GLU A 141 -25.62 10.74 -0.42
CA GLU A 141 -27.06 10.50 -0.69
C GLU A 141 -27.91 11.76 -0.42
N GLY A 142 -27.32 12.81 0.20
CA GLY A 142 -27.98 14.11 0.46
C GLY A 142 -27.21 15.37 0.01
N SER A 143 -26.01 15.25 -0.59
CA SER A 143 -25.26 16.44 -1.02
C SER A 143 -25.77 16.92 -2.38
N SER A 144 -26.24 18.17 -2.42
CA SER A 144 -26.82 18.81 -3.61
C SER A 144 -25.78 19.26 -4.66
N LEU A 145 -24.60 18.64 -4.70
CA LEU A 145 -23.59 18.97 -5.71
C LEU A 145 -24.04 18.42 -7.08
N PRO A 146 -23.98 19.24 -8.15
CA PRO A 146 -24.27 18.76 -9.50
C PRO A 146 -23.36 17.57 -9.85
N SER A 147 -23.93 16.52 -10.47
CA SER A 147 -23.21 15.32 -10.95
C SER A 147 -21.79 15.58 -11.50
N PRO A 148 -21.55 16.55 -12.41
CA PRO A 148 -20.22 16.77 -12.96
C PRO A 148 -19.19 17.30 -11.94
N ALA A 149 -19.61 18.02 -10.90
CA ALA A 149 -18.70 18.50 -9.85
C ALA A 149 -18.26 17.36 -8.92
N SER A 150 -19.13 16.36 -8.73
CA SER A 150 -18.82 15.15 -7.96
C SER A 150 -17.72 14.32 -8.63
N ASP A 151 -17.78 14.15 -9.95
CA ASP A 151 -16.79 13.36 -10.69
C ASP A 151 -15.39 14.00 -10.67
N ILE A 152 -15.33 15.33 -10.80
CA ILE A 152 -14.07 16.08 -10.71
C ILE A 152 -13.48 15.95 -9.29
N SER A 153 -14.31 16.08 -8.26
CA SER A 153 -13.90 15.89 -6.87
C SER A 153 -13.38 14.48 -6.61
N ASN A 154 -14.08 13.45 -7.08
CA ASN A 154 -13.66 12.05 -6.99
C ASN A 154 -12.28 11.82 -7.61
N HIS A 155 -12.05 12.38 -8.81
CA HIS A 155 -10.78 12.26 -9.50
C HIS A 155 -9.64 12.95 -8.73
N ILE A 156 -9.87 14.14 -8.17
CA ILE A 156 -8.86 14.86 -7.37
C ILE A 156 -8.51 14.05 -6.13
N VAL A 157 -9.52 13.54 -5.41
CA VAL A 157 -9.34 12.72 -4.20
C VAL A 157 -8.53 11.46 -4.53
N ALA A 158 -8.94 10.72 -5.56
CA ALA A 158 -8.28 9.49 -5.98
C ALA A 158 -6.83 9.75 -6.42
N SER A 159 -6.58 10.83 -7.17
CA SER A 159 -5.23 11.21 -7.60
C SER A 159 -4.32 11.52 -6.42
N GLU A 160 -4.82 12.24 -5.42
CA GLU A 160 -4.04 12.59 -4.23
C GLU A 160 -3.76 11.37 -3.34
N ILE A 161 -4.72 10.46 -3.17
CA ILE A 161 -4.50 9.16 -2.52
C ILE A 161 -3.41 8.38 -3.22
N GLY A 162 -3.45 8.32 -4.56
CA GLY A 162 -2.46 7.62 -5.37
C GLY A 162 -1.04 8.12 -5.08
N LYS A 163 -0.83 9.44 -5.15
CA LYS A 163 0.47 10.08 -4.87
C LYS A 163 0.94 9.84 -3.44
N LEU A 164 0.03 9.93 -2.46
CA LEU A 164 0.37 9.66 -1.07
C LEU A 164 0.91 8.24 -0.91
N LEU A 165 0.17 7.25 -1.42
CA LEU A 165 0.52 5.84 -1.29
C LEU A 165 1.84 5.54 -2.01
N GLU A 166 2.01 6.03 -3.24
CA GLU A 166 3.23 5.87 -4.02
C GLU A 166 4.46 6.38 -3.25
N HIS A 167 4.49 7.67 -2.92
CA HIS A 167 5.66 8.29 -2.29
C HIS A 167 5.89 7.83 -0.85
N SER A 168 4.84 7.53 -0.09
CA SER A 168 5.01 7.01 1.28
C SER A 168 5.54 5.57 1.27
N THR A 169 5.11 4.76 0.31
CA THR A 169 5.59 3.38 0.18
C THR A 169 7.06 3.38 -0.22
N GLU A 170 7.42 4.12 -1.27
CA GLU A 170 8.80 4.31 -1.73
C GLU A 170 9.72 4.78 -0.58
N ALA A 171 9.32 5.82 0.15
CA ALA A 171 10.06 6.31 1.30
C ALA A 171 10.22 5.26 2.42
N THR A 172 9.18 4.49 2.71
CA THR A 172 9.28 3.43 3.72
C THR A 172 10.14 2.27 3.27
N GLU A 173 10.04 1.84 2.01
CA GLU A 173 10.84 0.76 1.46
C GLU A 173 12.33 1.09 1.49
N GLY A 174 12.74 2.27 1.02
CA GLY A 174 14.15 2.69 1.05
C GLY A 174 14.73 2.77 2.46
N VAL A 175 13.96 3.28 3.42
CA VAL A 175 14.37 3.34 4.84
C VAL A 175 14.52 1.94 5.45
N TRP A 176 13.60 1.01 5.16
CA TRP A 176 13.71 -0.35 5.67
C TRP A 176 14.82 -1.15 5.00
N ALA A 177 15.06 -0.95 3.70
CA ALA A 177 16.20 -1.52 3.00
C ALA A 177 17.53 -1.07 3.64
N ALA A 178 17.65 0.21 4.00
CA ALA A 178 18.81 0.71 4.74
C ALA A 178 18.99 0.04 6.12
N VAL A 179 17.90 -0.17 6.86
CA VAL A 179 17.94 -0.87 8.17
C VAL A 179 18.37 -2.33 8.00
N ASP A 180 17.83 -3.02 6.99
CA ASP A 180 18.13 -4.42 6.73
C ASP A 180 19.60 -4.60 6.31
N LEU A 181 20.14 -3.70 5.49
CA LEU A 181 21.55 -3.72 5.11
C LEU A 181 22.47 -3.48 6.32
N LEU A 182 22.16 -2.50 7.17
CA LEU A 182 22.91 -2.27 8.42
C LEU A 182 22.80 -3.46 9.39
N GLN A 183 21.67 -4.16 9.40
CA GLN A 183 21.48 -5.38 10.19
C GLN A 183 22.31 -6.54 9.64
N GLN A 184 22.45 -6.67 8.31
CA GLN A 184 23.31 -7.67 7.68
C GLN A 184 24.78 -7.42 8.06
N LEU A 185 25.26 -6.18 7.95
CA LEU A 185 26.60 -5.79 8.38
C LEU A 185 26.86 -6.15 9.85
N HIS A 186 25.87 -5.96 10.73
CA HIS A 186 26.00 -6.32 12.14
C HIS A 186 26.12 -7.83 12.39
N ASN A 187 25.44 -8.65 11.59
CA ASN A 187 25.41 -10.10 11.80
C ASN A 187 26.70 -10.79 11.32
N VAL A 188 27.33 -10.26 10.27
CA VAL A 188 28.63 -10.77 9.76
C VAL A 188 29.69 -10.75 10.86
N ASP A 189 29.72 -9.70 11.68
CA ASP A 189 30.69 -9.56 12.77
C ASP A 189 30.50 -10.62 13.88
N ILE A 190 29.27 -11.08 14.11
CA ILE A 190 28.95 -12.06 15.16
C ILE A 190 29.41 -13.45 14.76
N GLU A 191 29.19 -13.84 13.49
CA GLU A 191 29.60 -15.16 12.98
C GLU A 191 31.13 -15.30 12.96
N VAL A 192 31.84 -14.26 12.51
CA VAL A 192 33.32 -14.25 12.53
C VAL A 192 33.87 -14.32 13.96
N ALA A 193 33.22 -13.67 14.92
CA ALA A 193 33.62 -13.75 16.32
C ALA A 193 33.37 -15.15 16.92
N GLN A 194 32.29 -15.84 16.54
CA GLN A 194 32.01 -17.20 17.00
C GLN A 194 32.98 -18.24 16.42
N ASP A 195 33.30 -18.16 15.13
CA ASP A 195 34.26 -19.09 14.50
C ASP A 195 35.66 -18.96 15.10
N GLN A 196 36.10 -17.75 15.48
CA GLN A 196 37.38 -17.56 16.18
C GLN A 196 37.39 -18.13 17.61
N VAL A 197 36.24 -18.19 18.27
CA VAL A 197 36.09 -18.77 19.62
C VAL A 197 36.07 -20.31 19.53
N ASP A 198 35.40 -20.89 18.54
CA ASP A 198 35.33 -22.35 18.36
C ASP A 198 36.67 -22.96 17.91
N VAL A 199 37.48 -22.25 17.13
CA VAL A 199 38.87 -22.67 16.83
C VAL A 199 39.74 -22.72 18.11
N LYS A 200 39.41 -21.92 19.14
CA LYS A 200 40.11 -21.98 20.44
C LYS A 200 39.54 -23.01 21.42
N LEU A 201 38.29 -23.47 21.23
CA LEU A 201 37.60 -24.36 22.17
C LEU A 201 37.64 -25.87 21.82
N THR A 202 38.24 -26.28 20.71
CA THR A 202 38.45 -27.70 20.35
C THR A 202 39.45 -28.47 21.23
N LYS A 203 39.75 -28.01 22.46
CA LYS A 203 40.57 -28.76 23.44
C LYS A 203 39.84 -29.19 24.71
N THR A 204 38.53 -29.09 24.81
CA THR A 204 37.85 -29.57 26.04
C THR A 204 36.50 -30.17 25.73
N LYS A 205 36.40 -31.50 25.81
CA LYS A 205 35.15 -32.27 25.77
C LYS A 205 34.30 -31.95 27.02
N PRO A 206 33.02 -31.62 26.85
CA PRO A 206 32.04 -31.88 27.88
C PRO A 206 31.05 -32.95 27.40
N ASN A 207 30.95 -33.97 28.24
CA ASN A 207 29.83 -34.89 28.32
C ASN A 207 28.64 -34.13 28.94
N VAL A 208 27.40 -34.40 28.51
CA VAL A 208 26.19 -34.54 29.34
C VAL A 208 24.92 -34.49 28.48
N GLU A 209 24.09 -35.49 28.73
CA GLU A 209 22.81 -35.82 28.13
C GLU A 209 21.63 -34.99 28.69
N SER A 210 20.57 -34.94 27.87
CA SER A 210 19.14 -35.01 28.23
C SER A 210 18.52 -33.94 29.13
N SER A 211 17.46 -33.29 28.63
CA SER A 211 16.08 -33.58 29.08
C SER A 211 15.07 -32.64 28.41
N GLU A 212 14.25 -33.20 27.51
CA GLU A 212 12.92 -32.67 27.20
C GLU A 212 11.92 -33.21 28.22
N LYS A 213 10.98 -32.38 28.71
CA LYS A 213 9.53 -32.51 28.43
C LYS A 213 8.63 -31.67 29.34
N ALA A 214 7.51 -31.31 28.70
CA ALA A 214 6.14 -31.15 29.23
C ALA A 214 5.71 -29.80 29.83
N LEU A 215 4.65 -29.20 29.25
CA LEU A 215 3.29 -29.35 29.80
C LEU A 215 2.22 -28.79 28.83
N GLY A 216 1.01 -29.35 28.91
CA GLY A 216 -0.14 -28.94 28.10
C GLY A 216 -1.37 -28.50 28.92
N LYS A 217 -2.26 -27.81 28.19
CA LYS A 217 -3.74 -27.72 28.25
C LYS A 217 -4.49 -26.92 29.35
N THR A 218 -5.59 -26.34 28.83
CA THR A 218 -6.84 -25.77 29.41
C THR A 218 -6.80 -24.25 29.65
N ARG A 219 -7.83 -23.43 29.40
CA ARG A 219 -9.30 -23.63 29.44
C ARG A 219 -9.99 -22.45 28.70
N LYS A 220 -11.00 -22.72 27.87
CA LYS A 220 -11.85 -21.74 27.17
C LYS A 220 -12.96 -21.26 28.12
N GLN A 221 -12.90 -20.02 28.64
CA GLN A 221 -14.05 -19.22 29.12
C GLN A 221 -13.62 -17.86 29.71
N LYS A 222 -12.72 -17.10 29.06
CA LYS A 222 -12.33 -15.75 29.54
C LYS A 222 -12.26 -14.69 28.43
N ASP A 223 -12.83 -14.96 27.27
CA ASP A 223 -12.29 -14.34 26.05
C ASP A 223 -12.69 -12.87 25.89
N TYR A 224 -13.80 -12.41 26.48
CA TYR A 224 -14.15 -10.98 26.42
C TYR A 224 -13.42 -10.11 27.44
N LEU A 225 -13.26 -10.57 28.69
CA LEU A 225 -12.51 -9.82 29.71
C LEU A 225 -11.01 -9.81 29.39
N THR A 226 -10.51 -10.88 28.75
CA THR A 226 -9.11 -10.95 28.31
C THR A 226 -8.88 -10.04 27.11
N LEU A 227 -9.82 -9.90 26.16
CA LEU A 227 -9.66 -9.00 25.02
C LEU A 227 -9.68 -7.52 25.46
N VAL A 228 -10.52 -7.16 26.43
CA VAL A 228 -10.48 -5.81 27.05
C VAL A 228 -9.19 -5.60 27.82
N CYS A 229 -8.71 -6.57 28.61
CA CYS A 229 -7.43 -6.48 29.29
C CYS A 229 -6.24 -6.49 28.31
N ILE A 230 -6.31 -7.17 27.18
CA ILE A 230 -5.26 -7.20 26.15
C ILE A 230 -5.24 -5.87 25.39
N LEU A 231 -6.39 -5.29 25.04
CA LEU A 231 -6.45 -3.96 24.43
C LEU A 231 -5.98 -2.88 25.42
N LEU A 232 -6.35 -2.98 26.69
CA LEU A 232 -5.87 -2.09 27.75
C LEU A 232 -4.37 -2.29 28.00
N CYS A 233 -3.86 -3.52 27.99
CA CYS A 233 -2.44 -3.81 28.12
C CYS A 233 -1.65 -3.37 26.88
N LEU A 234 -2.18 -3.52 25.66
CA LEU A 234 -1.55 -3.03 24.44
C LEU A 234 -1.47 -1.50 24.46
N PHE A 235 -2.55 -0.83 24.86
CA PHE A 235 -2.58 0.62 25.04
C PHE A 235 -1.65 1.08 26.18
N LEU A 236 -1.57 0.34 27.29
CA LEU A 236 -0.63 0.64 28.37
C LEU A 236 0.82 0.34 27.98
N THR A 237 1.10 -0.68 27.16
CA THR A 237 2.46 -0.97 26.67
C THR A 237 2.94 0.04 25.65
N THR A 238 2.08 0.53 24.76
CA THR A 238 2.44 1.65 23.86
C THR A 238 2.64 2.95 24.64
N MET A 239 1.93 3.14 25.75
CA MET A 239 2.12 4.26 26.67
C MET A 239 3.33 4.08 27.61
N GLN A 240 3.76 2.84 27.88
CA GLN A 240 4.89 2.52 28.76
C GLN A 240 6.23 2.49 28.01
N GLU A 241 6.23 2.22 26.70
CA GLU A 241 7.39 2.45 25.82
C GLU A 241 7.74 3.94 25.65
N LEU A 242 6.83 4.87 25.97
CA LEU A 242 7.16 6.30 26.11
C LEU A 242 7.96 6.61 27.39
N ARG A 243 8.13 5.65 28.31
CA ARG A 243 8.73 5.92 29.64
C ARG A 243 10.07 5.24 29.91
N HIS A 244 10.43 4.15 29.23
CA HIS A 244 11.77 3.55 29.35
C HIS A 244 12.28 2.93 28.04
N PRO A 245 13.38 3.45 27.45
CA PRO A 245 14.00 2.86 26.28
C PRO A 245 15.07 1.86 26.75
N THR A 246 14.73 0.61 27.01
CA THR A 246 15.76 -0.43 27.21
C THR A 246 15.44 -1.74 26.52
N ILE A 247 16.22 -1.98 25.45
CA ILE A 247 16.99 -3.20 25.16
C ILE A 247 16.18 -4.50 25.24
N PHE A 248 15.39 -4.83 24.20
CA PHE A 248 15.30 -6.20 23.67
C PHE A 248 14.55 -6.26 22.33
N VAL A 249 15.13 -5.70 21.25
CA VAL A 249 14.61 -5.93 19.90
C VAL A 249 15.25 -7.20 19.35
N SER A 250 14.60 -8.34 19.60
CA SER A 250 15.01 -9.65 19.08
C SER A 250 14.53 -9.85 17.63
N ARG A 251 15.12 -10.85 16.95
CA ARG A 251 14.80 -11.46 15.62
C ARG A 251 13.32 -11.52 15.20
N ARG A 252 12.40 -11.32 16.13
CA ARG A 252 10.94 -11.29 15.98
C ARG A 252 10.43 -10.06 15.21
N ALA A 253 11.09 -8.91 15.31
CA ALA A 253 10.69 -7.70 14.56
C ALA A 253 10.88 -7.87 13.05
N SER A 254 12.00 -8.47 12.62
CA SER A 254 12.30 -8.73 11.20
C SER A 254 11.28 -9.69 10.55
N ASN A 255 10.94 -10.78 11.23
CA ASN A 255 9.90 -11.69 10.73
C ASN A 255 8.50 -11.06 10.69
N ASN A 256 8.20 -10.12 11.59
CA ASN A 256 6.93 -9.40 11.55
C ASN A 256 6.89 -8.41 10.39
N CYS A 257 7.98 -7.69 10.12
CA CYS A 257 8.10 -6.83 8.93
C CYS A 257 7.91 -7.64 7.64
N ALA A 258 8.59 -8.79 7.48
CA ALA A 258 8.44 -9.63 6.28
C ALA A 258 6.99 -10.10 6.05
N ASN A 259 6.25 -10.43 7.12
CA ASN A 259 4.82 -10.78 7.00
C ASN A 259 3.94 -9.57 6.67
N VAL A 260 4.28 -8.38 7.17
CA VAL A 260 3.57 -7.13 6.85
C VAL A 260 3.81 -6.76 5.39
N TYR A 261 5.04 -6.87 4.89
CA TYR A 261 5.36 -6.67 3.47
C TYR A 261 4.67 -7.69 2.56
N SER A 262 4.59 -8.97 2.97
CA SER A 262 3.84 -9.96 2.20
C SER A 262 2.34 -9.63 2.17
N LEU A 263 1.77 -9.16 3.30
CA LEU A 263 0.38 -8.74 3.36
C LEU A 263 0.11 -7.52 2.48
N PHE A 264 1.03 -6.54 2.47
CA PHE A 264 0.94 -5.40 1.57
C PHE A 264 1.03 -5.84 0.11
N GLY A 265 2.01 -6.69 -0.25
CA GLY A 265 2.13 -7.23 -1.60
C GLY A 265 0.88 -7.98 -2.07
N ASP A 266 0.26 -8.78 -1.19
CA ASP A 266 -1.00 -9.46 -1.47
C ASP A 266 -2.17 -8.47 -1.59
N SER A 267 -2.18 -7.40 -0.80
CA SER A 267 -3.17 -6.33 -0.91
C SER A 267 -3.05 -5.55 -2.22
N TYR A 268 -1.83 -5.27 -2.70
CA TYR A 268 -1.61 -4.62 -4.00
C TYR A 268 -2.07 -5.50 -5.16
N LYS A 269 -1.77 -6.81 -5.12
CA LYS A 269 -2.28 -7.77 -6.12
C LYS A 269 -3.80 -7.81 -6.13
N LEU A 270 -4.42 -7.75 -4.96
CA LEU A 270 -5.88 -7.71 -4.85
C LEU A 270 -6.44 -6.41 -5.43
N ILE A 271 -5.86 -5.26 -5.10
CA ILE A 271 -6.28 -3.95 -5.64
C ILE A 271 -6.12 -3.94 -7.16
N ALA A 272 -4.99 -4.41 -7.70
CA ALA A 272 -4.76 -4.50 -9.14
C ALA A 272 -5.78 -5.42 -9.82
N SER A 273 -6.12 -6.56 -9.21
CA SER A 273 -7.15 -7.47 -9.73
C SER A 273 -8.55 -6.86 -9.68
N ILE A 274 -8.88 -6.07 -8.66
CA ILE A 274 -10.15 -5.35 -8.58
C ILE A 274 -10.21 -4.28 -9.67
N GLN A 275 -9.12 -3.53 -9.86
CA GLN A 275 -9.03 -2.49 -10.88
C GLN A 275 -9.21 -3.08 -12.29
N GLN A 276 -8.48 -4.16 -12.61
CA GLN A 276 -8.63 -4.87 -13.88
C GLN A 276 -10.07 -5.35 -14.09
N ALA A 277 -10.71 -5.92 -13.06
CA ALA A 277 -12.10 -6.38 -13.16
C ALA A 277 -13.09 -5.22 -13.36
N GLN A 278 -12.79 -4.02 -12.85
CA GLN A 278 -13.59 -2.82 -13.09
C GLN A 278 -13.42 -2.31 -14.52
N ASP A 279 -12.19 -2.29 -15.04
CA ASP A 279 -11.89 -1.87 -16.41
C ASP A 279 -12.57 -2.81 -17.43
N GLU A 280 -12.45 -4.13 -17.24
CA GLU A 280 -13.13 -5.12 -18.08
C GLU A 280 -14.66 -4.95 -18.08
N LYS A 281 -15.23 -4.59 -16.91
CA LYS A 281 -16.67 -4.32 -16.78
C LYS A 281 -17.06 -3.02 -17.48
N LEU A 282 -16.23 -1.99 -17.42
CA LEU A 282 -16.45 -0.71 -18.06
C LEU A 282 -16.38 -0.85 -19.59
N ASP A 283 -15.43 -1.63 -20.10
CA ASP A 283 -15.34 -1.98 -21.52
C ASP A 283 -16.56 -2.77 -22.00
N ALA A 284 -17.04 -3.74 -21.21
CA ALA A 284 -18.24 -4.49 -21.51
C ALA A 284 -19.49 -3.59 -21.58
N LEU A 285 -19.62 -2.63 -20.66
CA LEU A 285 -20.72 -1.66 -20.66
C LEU A 285 -20.62 -0.70 -21.87
N ASN A 286 -19.43 -0.21 -22.20
CA ASN A 286 -19.21 0.64 -23.37
C ASN A 286 -19.59 -0.09 -24.66
N LYS A 287 -19.18 -1.36 -24.80
CA LYS A 287 -19.55 -2.19 -25.95
C LYS A 287 -21.06 -2.40 -26.03
N GLN A 288 -21.71 -2.67 -24.89
CA GLN A 288 -23.17 -2.79 -24.84
C GLN A 288 -23.87 -1.47 -25.20
N SER A 289 -23.31 -0.33 -24.80
CA SER A 289 -23.82 1.00 -25.16
C SER A 289 -23.73 1.22 -26.67
N GLN A 290 -22.57 0.94 -27.27
CA GLN A 290 -22.36 1.03 -28.71
C GLN A 290 -23.30 0.11 -29.49
N ASP A 291 -23.47 -1.14 -29.06
CA ASP A 291 -24.43 -2.07 -29.66
C ASP A 291 -25.87 -1.54 -29.56
N THR A 292 -26.20 -0.85 -28.48
CA THR A 292 -27.53 -0.24 -28.27
C THR A 292 -27.72 0.97 -29.16
N GLU A 293 -26.71 1.84 -29.32
CA GLU A 293 -26.72 2.98 -30.24
C GLU A 293 -26.93 2.51 -31.68
N LEU A 294 -26.17 1.50 -32.14
CA LEU A 294 -26.36 0.92 -33.48
C LEU A 294 -27.76 0.36 -33.67
N ARG A 295 -28.35 -0.25 -32.63
CA ARG A 295 -29.75 -0.74 -32.70
C ARG A 295 -30.76 0.40 -32.78
N VAL A 296 -30.53 1.50 -32.07
CA VAL A 296 -31.38 2.69 -32.14
C VAL A 296 -31.28 3.34 -33.52
N ASP A 297 -30.07 3.47 -34.08
CA ASP A 297 -29.86 4.01 -35.42
C ASP A 297 -30.56 3.15 -36.49
N ASN A 298 -30.42 1.82 -36.41
CA ASN A 298 -31.13 0.89 -37.30
C ASN A 298 -32.66 0.99 -37.16
N LEU A 299 -33.17 1.14 -35.94
CA LEU A 299 -34.61 1.36 -35.72
C LEU A 299 -35.05 2.70 -36.31
N TRP A 300 -34.25 3.74 -36.15
CA TRP A 300 -34.53 5.07 -36.68
C TRP A 300 -34.55 5.08 -38.21
N GLU A 301 -33.58 4.42 -38.84
CA GLU A 301 -33.53 4.25 -40.29
C GLU A 301 -34.71 3.41 -40.81
N ALA A 302 -35.06 2.33 -40.10
CA ALA A 302 -36.20 1.47 -40.46
C ALA A 302 -37.57 2.17 -40.32
N LEU A 303 -37.71 3.10 -39.37
CA LEU A 303 -38.95 3.85 -39.16
C LEU A 303 -39.18 4.93 -40.25
N GLY A 304 -38.13 5.35 -40.97
CA GLY A 304 -38.21 6.37 -42.01
C GLY A 304 -38.56 7.78 -41.46
N PRO A 305 -38.66 8.81 -42.32
CA PRO A 305 -39.04 10.15 -41.88
C PRO A 305 -40.49 10.15 -41.35
N PRO A 306 -40.80 10.88 -40.27
CA PRO A 306 -42.15 11.00 -39.76
C PRO A 306 -43.05 11.67 -40.81
N ASN A 307 -44.34 11.32 -40.80
CA ASN A 307 -45.33 11.91 -41.71
C ASN A 307 -45.62 13.39 -41.35
N ALA A 308 -46.48 14.04 -42.14
CA ALA A 308 -46.86 15.44 -41.91
C ALA A 308 -47.52 15.71 -40.54
N ASN A 309 -47.98 14.67 -39.84
CA ASN A 309 -48.54 14.75 -38.48
C ASN A 309 -47.51 14.42 -37.39
N GLY A 310 -46.22 14.24 -37.72
CA GLY A 310 -45.16 13.91 -36.78
C GLY A 310 -45.18 12.46 -36.27
N THR A 311 -45.95 11.57 -36.88
CA THR A 311 -46.03 10.14 -36.49
C THR A 311 -45.22 9.28 -37.45
N TYR A 312 -44.42 8.37 -36.91
CA TYR A 312 -43.81 7.30 -37.70
C TYR A 312 -44.90 6.29 -38.06
N TYR A 313 -44.99 5.90 -39.33
CA TYR A 313 -46.00 4.90 -39.74
C TYR A 313 -45.69 3.60 -38.98
N GLY A 314 -46.57 3.21 -38.05
CA GLY A 314 -46.71 1.79 -37.76
C GLY A 314 -47.04 1.16 -39.11
N ALA A 315 -46.11 0.37 -39.66
CA ALA A 315 -46.38 -0.45 -40.83
C ALA A 315 -47.77 -1.03 -40.62
N LYS A 316 -48.71 -0.76 -41.54
CA LYS A 316 -50.05 -1.35 -41.46
C LYS A 316 -49.81 -2.81 -41.12
N ALA A 317 -50.19 -3.21 -39.91
CA ALA A 317 -49.86 -4.51 -39.37
C ALA A 317 -50.60 -5.52 -40.23
N GLU A 318 -50.01 -5.91 -41.36
CA GLU A 318 -50.14 -7.27 -41.85
C GLU A 318 -49.74 -8.11 -40.65
N HIS A 319 -50.74 -8.76 -40.07
CA HIS A 319 -50.69 -9.64 -38.93
C HIS A 319 -49.39 -10.46 -38.94
N VAL A 320 -48.33 -9.93 -38.34
CA VAL A 320 -47.27 -10.77 -37.81
C VAL A 320 -47.86 -11.26 -36.50
N ASP A 321 -48.58 -12.37 -36.58
CA ASP A 321 -48.95 -13.24 -35.47
C ASP A 321 -47.66 -13.74 -34.80
N THR A 322 -46.92 -12.82 -34.19
CA THR A 322 -46.04 -13.15 -33.08
C THR A 322 -47.00 -13.41 -31.95
N SER A 323 -47.47 -14.65 -31.89
CA SER A 323 -48.33 -15.18 -30.83
C SER A 323 -47.79 -14.66 -29.49
N SER A 324 -48.69 -14.18 -28.63
CA SER A 324 -48.37 -13.78 -27.25
C SER A 324 -47.45 -14.79 -26.55
N GLU A 325 -47.59 -16.08 -26.89
CA GLU A 325 -46.73 -17.15 -26.39
C GLU A 325 -45.24 -16.97 -26.67
N ASP A 326 -44.84 -16.36 -27.78
CA ASP A 326 -43.43 -16.20 -28.12
C ASP A 326 -42.76 -15.05 -27.35
N ILE A 327 -43.55 -14.03 -26.97
CA ILE A 327 -43.10 -12.99 -26.05
C ILE A 327 -42.96 -13.56 -24.64
N ASP A 328 -43.94 -14.36 -24.20
CA ASP A 328 -43.91 -15.02 -22.89
C ASP A 328 -42.73 -16.00 -22.78
N LYS A 329 -42.44 -16.77 -23.85
CA LYS A 329 -41.24 -17.63 -23.90
C LYS A 329 -39.94 -16.83 -23.78
N LYS A 330 -39.83 -15.67 -24.45
CA LYS A 330 -38.63 -14.82 -24.35
C LYS A 330 -38.46 -14.22 -22.96
N LEU A 331 -39.56 -13.76 -22.34
CA LEU A 331 -39.55 -13.28 -20.95
C LEU A 331 -39.17 -14.39 -19.97
N GLN A 332 -39.66 -15.61 -20.20
CA GLN A 332 -39.30 -16.76 -19.38
C GLN A 332 -37.81 -17.11 -19.47
N VAL A 333 -37.24 -17.11 -20.68
CA VAL A 333 -35.79 -17.33 -20.88
C VAL A 333 -34.95 -16.25 -20.18
N LEU A 334 -35.36 -14.98 -20.26
CA LEU A 334 -34.68 -13.87 -19.59
C LEU A 334 -34.75 -14.02 -18.06
N LYS A 335 -35.92 -14.37 -17.52
CA LYS A 335 -36.12 -14.61 -16.09
C LYS A 335 -35.22 -15.74 -15.59
N GLU A 336 -35.18 -16.87 -16.30
CA GLU A 336 -34.29 -17.99 -15.95
C GLU A 336 -32.81 -17.62 -16.04
N GLY A 337 -32.44 -16.78 -17.01
CA GLY A 337 -31.08 -16.25 -17.15
C GLY A 337 -30.66 -15.39 -15.96
N LEU A 338 -31.56 -14.50 -15.52
CA LEU A 338 -31.34 -13.63 -14.37
C LEU A 338 -31.26 -14.45 -13.07
N GLU A 339 -32.15 -15.41 -12.86
CA GLU A 339 -32.12 -16.30 -11.69
C GLU A 339 -30.80 -17.11 -11.61
N ARG A 340 -30.27 -17.55 -12.75
CA ARG A 340 -28.95 -18.21 -12.82
C ARG A 340 -27.81 -17.25 -12.45
N GLN A 341 -27.88 -15.98 -12.86
CA GLN A 341 -26.89 -14.98 -12.47
C GLN A 341 -26.94 -14.67 -10.97
N VAL A 342 -28.13 -14.48 -10.40
CA VAL A 342 -28.31 -14.26 -8.96
C VAL A 342 -27.74 -15.42 -8.16
N LYS A 343 -28.06 -16.68 -8.51
CA LYS A 343 -27.51 -17.87 -7.85
C LYS A 343 -25.97 -17.95 -7.91
N ARG A 344 -25.36 -17.53 -9.02
CA ARG A 344 -23.88 -17.48 -9.14
C ARG A 344 -23.28 -16.43 -8.21
N VAL A 345 -23.88 -15.25 -8.13
CA VAL A 345 -23.43 -14.18 -7.22
C VAL A 345 -23.57 -14.61 -5.76
N GLU A 346 -24.68 -15.25 -5.40
CA GLU A 346 -24.88 -15.80 -4.05
C GLU A 346 -23.84 -16.88 -3.70
N ALA A 347 -23.54 -17.79 -4.63
CA ALA A 347 -22.50 -18.81 -4.44
C ALA A 347 -21.11 -18.18 -4.25
N ASN A 348 -20.78 -17.14 -5.03
CA ASN A 348 -19.53 -16.41 -4.91
C ASN A 348 -19.44 -15.66 -3.57
N ALA A 349 -20.52 -15.01 -3.12
CA ALA A 349 -20.58 -14.33 -1.83
C ALA A 349 -20.41 -15.33 -0.66
N ALA A 350 -21.02 -16.51 -0.75
CA ALA A 350 -20.83 -17.58 0.24
C ALA A 350 -19.38 -18.08 0.27
N GLY A 351 -18.75 -18.24 -0.91
CA GLY A 351 -17.34 -18.59 -1.03
C GLY A 351 -16.41 -17.56 -0.40
N PHE A 352 -16.64 -16.28 -0.69
CA PHE A 352 -15.90 -15.16 -0.11
C PHE A 352 -16.02 -15.12 1.41
N LYS A 353 -17.25 -15.24 1.95
CA LYS A 353 -17.50 -15.29 3.40
C LYS A 353 -16.72 -16.42 4.07
N LYS A 354 -16.68 -17.62 3.46
CA LYS A 354 -15.91 -18.76 3.98
C LYS A 354 -14.41 -18.50 3.94
N ALA A 355 -13.90 -17.91 2.86
CA ALA A 355 -12.48 -17.55 2.75
C ALA A 355 -12.07 -16.53 3.82
N MET A 356 -12.90 -15.51 4.04
CA MET A 356 -12.70 -14.50 5.08
C MET A 356 -12.69 -15.12 6.49
N GLN A 357 -13.63 -16.01 6.79
CA GLN A 357 -13.65 -16.74 8.08
C GLN A 357 -12.40 -17.61 8.30
N LEU A 358 -11.91 -18.27 7.26
CA LEU A 358 -10.67 -19.05 7.35
C LEU A 358 -9.44 -18.15 7.57
N ALA A 359 -9.40 -16.99 6.91
CA ALA A 359 -8.35 -15.99 7.13
C ALA A 359 -8.35 -15.50 8.58
N ASP A 360 -9.53 -15.21 9.14
CA ASP A 360 -9.71 -14.78 10.52
C ASP A 360 -9.27 -15.87 11.54
N ILE A 361 -9.68 -17.13 11.33
CA ILE A 361 -9.20 -18.26 12.14
C ILE A 361 -7.67 -18.39 12.07
N ARG A 362 -7.09 -18.22 10.88
CA ARG A 362 -5.63 -18.30 10.68
C ARG A 362 -4.91 -17.16 11.41
N LEU A 363 -5.44 -15.95 11.36
CA LEU A 363 -4.92 -14.79 12.10
C LEU A 363 -5.02 -15.01 13.60
N SER A 364 -6.19 -15.43 14.10
CA SER A 364 -6.42 -15.77 15.50
C SER A 364 -5.46 -16.86 16.00
N SER A 365 -5.24 -17.92 15.20
CA SER A 365 -4.29 -18.99 15.55
C SER A 365 -2.84 -18.50 15.59
N ARG A 366 -2.45 -17.58 14.69
CA ARG A 366 -1.11 -16.96 14.71
C ARG A 366 -0.97 -16.06 15.93
N LEU A 367 -2.01 -15.30 16.28
CA LEU A 367 -2.07 -14.46 17.46
C LEU A 367 -1.86 -15.29 18.75
N ASP A 368 -2.62 -16.38 18.91
CA ASP A 368 -2.48 -17.32 20.04
C ASP A 368 -1.05 -17.88 20.18
N LYS A 369 -0.40 -18.21 19.05
CA LYS A 369 0.98 -18.71 19.05
C LYS A 369 1.98 -17.64 19.46
N VAL A 370 1.74 -16.39 19.09
CA VAL A 370 2.57 -15.26 19.51
C VAL A 370 2.40 -15.02 21.01
N GLU A 371 1.16 -15.06 21.51
CA GLU A 371 0.85 -14.85 22.93
C GLU A 371 1.47 -15.93 23.83
N ARG A 372 1.38 -17.22 23.44
CA ARG A 372 2.02 -18.32 24.20
C ARG A 372 3.54 -18.23 24.26
N LYS A 373 4.17 -17.58 23.29
CA LYS A 373 5.63 -17.36 23.24
C LYS A 373 6.06 -16.05 23.88
N ALA A 374 5.12 -15.25 24.39
CA ALA A 374 5.37 -14.01 25.11
C ALA A 374 5.20 -14.20 26.64
N ARG A 375 4.44 -15.22 27.04
CA ARG A 375 4.49 -15.82 28.39
C ARG A 375 5.68 -16.77 28.48
#